data_AF-A0AA41U8J7-F1
#
_entry.id   AF-A0AA41U8J7-F1
#
_cell.length_a   1.000
_cell.length_b   1.000
_cell.length_c   1.000
_cell.angle_alpha   90.00
_cell.angle_beta   90.00
_cell.angle_gamma   90.00
#
_symmetry.space_group_name_H-M   'P 1'
#
loop_
_entity.id
_entity.type
_entity.pdbx_description
1 polymer ?
#
loop_
_entity_poly.entity_id
_entity_poly.type
_entity_poly.pdbx_seq_one_letter_code
_entity_poly.pdbx_strand_id
1 'polypeptide(L)'
;MALMPRLRQLIRRPFSASTVGARRPSPSAPRRGDEVHEDALRAMLLDDPNNESAFSALAEIVRRRAQEDPHPDDPLRETGEEPSAAEARQQAADLAVWALAEELAGHPRGWYPLVELGRLSLADDPEGAVRRLTTAAERDPQGRALAEGIGILREAGLPVEALGLGLGHWRVRDHTPDVGRHLVYAAIEAGRVFEARQHLESLGMHPDAAAVEALRDELEQAIAVAERRTSN
;
A
#
# COMPACT_ATOMS: atom_id res chain seq x y z
N MET A 1 19.08 55.04 -21.70
CA MET A 1 17.80 54.31 -21.49
C MET A 1 17.83 53.01 -22.29
N ALA A 2 18.15 51.87 -21.66
CA ALA A 2 17.87 50.51 -22.18
C ALA A 2 18.44 49.45 -21.21
N LEU A 3 17.75 49.16 -20.10
CA LEU A 3 18.21 48.15 -19.12
C LEU A 3 17.07 47.38 -18.44
N MET A 4 15.88 47.34 -19.04
CA MET A 4 14.68 46.71 -18.47
C MET A 4 13.88 45.73 -19.37
N PRO A 5 14.30 45.30 -20.58
CA PRO A 5 13.64 44.17 -21.25
C PRO A 5 14.29 42.79 -20.98
N ARG A 6 15.57 42.74 -20.60
CA ARG A 6 16.34 41.47 -20.51
C ARG A 6 16.14 40.68 -19.22
N LEU A 7 15.59 41.27 -18.17
CA LEU A 7 15.32 40.59 -16.90
C LEU A 7 14.02 39.76 -16.89
N ARG A 8 13.10 39.99 -17.84
CA ARG A 8 11.84 39.21 -17.94
C ARG A 8 12.01 37.83 -18.61
N GLN A 9 13.15 37.57 -19.27
CA GLN A 9 13.42 36.27 -19.88
C GLN A 9 13.98 35.22 -18.92
N LEU A 10 14.41 35.61 -17.70
CA LEU A 10 14.96 34.68 -16.70
C LEU A 10 13.91 34.05 -15.77
N ILE A 11 12.62 34.42 -15.90
CA ILE A 11 11.52 33.92 -15.05
C ILE A 11 10.64 32.87 -15.77
N ARG A 12 10.89 32.57 -17.05
CA ARG A 12 10.21 31.46 -17.73
C ARG A 12 11.14 30.26 -17.85
N ARG A 13 11.24 29.49 -16.75
CA ARG A 13 11.64 28.08 -16.85
C ARG A 13 10.52 27.38 -17.65
N PRO A 14 10.77 26.80 -18.82
CA PRO A 14 9.85 25.81 -19.33
C PRO A 14 9.83 24.68 -18.28
N PHE A 15 8.65 24.38 -17.75
CA PHE A 15 8.46 23.13 -17.03
C PHE A 15 9.01 22.02 -17.93
N SER A 16 9.94 21.25 -17.41
CA SER A 16 10.44 20.05 -18.08
C SER A 16 9.21 19.17 -18.29
N ALA A 17 8.70 19.12 -19.52
CA ALA A 17 7.63 18.23 -19.90
C ALA A 17 8.22 16.82 -19.94
N SER A 18 8.39 16.23 -18.76
CA SER A 18 8.60 14.80 -18.65
C SER A 18 7.34 14.14 -19.20
N THR A 19 7.44 13.60 -20.41
CA THR A 19 6.41 12.75 -21.02
C THR A 19 6.49 11.32 -20.49
N VAL A 20 7.34 11.04 -19.50
CA VAL A 20 7.40 9.75 -18.82
C VAL A 20 6.11 9.63 -18.00
N GLY A 21 5.21 8.73 -18.42
CA GLY A 21 3.88 8.52 -17.81
C GLY A 21 2.69 9.09 -18.61
N ALA A 22 2.92 9.95 -19.61
CA ALA A 22 1.83 10.50 -20.41
C ALA A 22 1.39 9.50 -21.50
N ARG A 23 0.14 9.01 -21.43
CA ARG A 23 -0.45 8.16 -22.48
C ARG A 23 -0.49 8.92 -23.82
N ARG A 24 -0.01 8.29 -24.89
CA ARG A 24 -0.15 8.83 -26.25
C ARG A 24 -1.64 8.80 -26.62
N PRO A 25 -2.28 9.94 -26.95
CA PRO A 25 -3.70 9.93 -27.28
C PRO A 25 -3.94 9.19 -28.59
N SER A 26 -4.70 8.09 -28.54
CA SER A 26 -5.20 7.41 -29.73
C SER A 26 -6.38 8.20 -30.31
N PRO A 27 -6.37 8.58 -31.60
CA PRO A 27 -7.39 9.45 -32.21
C PRO A 27 -8.82 8.88 -32.22
N SER A 28 -9.00 7.60 -31.87
CA SER A 28 -10.24 6.84 -32.04
C SER A 28 -10.94 6.46 -30.73
N ALA A 29 -10.40 6.83 -29.56
CA ALA A 29 -11.08 6.59 -28.29
C ALA A 29 -12.04 7.75 -27.96
N PRO A 30 -13.33 7.52 -27.70
CA PRO A 30 -14.22 8.57 -27.25
C PRO A 30 -13.71 9.13 -25.92
N ARG A 31 -13.49 10.46 -25.86
CA ARG A 31 -13.10 11.14 -24.61
C ARG A 31 -14.17 10.89 -23.55
N ARG A 32 -13.87 10.07 -22.54
CA ARG A 32 -14.79 9.81 -21.43
C ARG A 32 -14.63 10.93 -20.40
N GLY A 33 -15.74 11.35 -19.76
CA GLY A 33 -15.79 12.52 -18.88
C GLY A 33 -14.83 12.50 -17.68
N ASP A 34 -14.26 11.33 -17.36
CA ASP A 34 -13.34 11.16 -16.23
C ASP A 34 -11.88 11.53 -16.54
N GLU A 35 -11.50 11.78 -17.80
CA GLU A 35 -10.09 12.02 -18.19
C GLU A 35 -9.43 13.18 -17.41
N VAL A 36 -10.13 14.30 -17.26
CA VAL A 36 -9.61 15.48 -16.52
C VAL A 36 -9.47 15.17 -15.03
N HIS A 37 -10.36 14.34 -14.47
CA HIS A 37 -10.29 13.94 -13.08
C HIS A 37 -9.16 12.94 -12.83
N GLU A 38 -8.97 11.98 -13.75
CA GLU A 38 -7.85 11.03 -13.73
C GLU A 38 -6.50 11.75 -13.78
N ASP A 39 -6.35 12.70 -14.71
CA ASP A 39 -5.13 13.50 -14.85
C ASP A 39 -4.81 14.31 -13.58
N ALA A 40 -5.83 14.85 -12.91
CA ALA A 40 -5.66 15.56 -11.64
C ALA A 40 -5.19 14.63 -10.51
N LEU A 41 -5.76 13.42 -10.41
CA LEU A 41 -5.34 12.42 -9.42
C LEU A 41 -3.91 11.94 -9.68
N ARG A 42 -3.55 11.70 -10.95
CA ARG A 42 -2.18 11.35 -11.33
C ARG A 42 -1.19 12.46 -11.01
N ALA A 43 -1.55 13.73 -11.22
CA ALA A 43 -0.72 14.86 -10.82
C ALA A 43 -0.52 14.90 -9.30
N MET A 44 -1.58 14.67 -8.50
CA MET A 44 -1.47 14.59 -7.05
C MET A 44 -0.52 13.46 -6.60
N LEU A 45 -0.59 12.30 -7.26
CA LEU A 45 0.25 11.14 -6.94
C LEU A 45 1.69 11.27 -7.43
N LEU A 46 1.93 12.10 -8.43
CA LEU A 46 3.29 12.48 -8.82
C LEU A 46 3.95 13.35 -7.73
N ASP A 47 3.19 14.24 -7.11
CA ASP A 47 3.67 15.13 -6.04
C ASP A 47 3.79 14.38 -4.70
N ASP A 48 2.79 13.54 -4.36
CA ASP A 48 2.78 12.68 -3.19
C ASP A 48 2.30 11.26 -3.55
N PRO A 49 3.22 10.32 -3.84
CA PRO A 49 2.85 8.95 -4.19
C PRO A 49 2.20 8.18 -3.03
N ASN A 50 2.20 8.74 -1.82
CA ASN A 50 1.61 8.14 -0.62
C ASN A 50 0.26 8.77 -0.26
N ASN A 51 -0.30 9.60 -1.14
CA ASN A 51 -1.64 10.12 -0.95
C ASN A 51 -2.67 9.00 -1.16
N GLU A 52 -3.01 8.31 -0.07
CA GLU A 52 -3.93 7.18 -0.05
C GLU A 52 -5.27 7.53 -0.69
N SER A 53 -5.83 8.70 -0.37
CA SER A 53 -7.12 9.15 -0.92
C SER A 53 -7.10 9.34 -2.44
N ALA A 54 -6.00 9.89 -2.97
CA ALA A 54 -5.83 10.06 -4.41
C ALA A 54 -5.61 8.71 -5.10
N PHE A 55 -4.84 7.82 -4.47
CA PHE A 55 -4.62 6.47 -4.97
C PHE A 55 -5.93 5.70 -5.02
N SER A 56 -6.72 5.65 -3.93
CA SER A 56 -8.00 4.95 -3.90
C SER A 56 -8.98 5.50 -4.93
N ALA A 57 -9.07 6.82 -5.08
CA ALA A 57 -9.93 7.44 -6.09
C ALA A 57 -9.51 7.03 -7.52
N LEU A 58 -8.21 7.00 -7.81
CA LEU A 58 -7.69 6.59 -9.11
C LEU A 58 -7.88 5.08 -9.34
N ALA A 59 -7.67 4.27 -8.30
CA ALA A 59 -7.91 2.82 -8.31
C ALA A 59 -9.35 2.50 -8.67
N GLU A 60 -10.33 3.22 -8.13
CA GLU A 60 -11.75 3.03 -8.44
C GLU A 60 -12.09 3.39 -9.90
N ILE A 61 -11.47 4.42 -10.47
CA ILE A 61 -11.64 4.78 -11.88
C ILE A 61 -11.11 3.66 -12.78
N VAL A 62 -9.90 3.14 -12.51
CA VAL A 62 -9.32 2.07 -13.34
C VAL A 62 -10.04 0.73 -13.15
N ARG A 63 -10.52 0.44 -11.93
CA ARG A 63 -11.34 -0.74 -11.61
C ARG A 63 -12.63 -0.74 -12.42
N ARG A 64 -13.39 0.36 -12.38
CA ARG A 64 -14.63 0.52 -13.16
C ARG A 64 -14.37 0.35 -14.65
N ARG A 65 -13.31 0.96 -15.18
CA ARG A 65 -12.95 0.87 -16.60
C ARG A 65 -12.63 -0.56 -17.02
N ALA A 66 -11.88 -1.31 -16.21
CA ALA A 66 -11.53 -2.70 -16.51
C ALA A 66 -12.75 -3.64 -16.47
N GLN A 67 -13.75 -3.34 -15.65
CA GLN A 67 -15.00 -4.10 -15.60
C GLN A 67 -15.94 -3.80 -16.78
N GLU A 68 -15.90 -2.59 -17.33
CA GLU A 68 -16.70 -2.17 -18.48
C GLU A 68 -16.17 -2.68 -19.83
N ASP A 69 -14.87 -2.95 -19.93
CA ASP A 69 -14.20 -3.44 -21.14
C ASP A 69 -13.56 -4.81 -20.91
N PRO A 70 -14.35 -5.87 -20.68
CA PRO A 70 -13.82 -7.22 -20.60
C PRO A 70 -13.37 -7.60 -22.01
N HIS A 71 -12.08 -7.48 -22.32
CA HIS A 71 -11.46 -7.83 -23.61
C HIS A 71 -12.14 -9.09 -24.20
N PRO A 72 -13.06 -8.93 -25.18
CA PRO A 72 -13.87 -10.05 -25.65
C PRO A 72 -13.09 -10.94 -26.62
N ASP A 73 -11.97 -10.44 -27.15
CA ASP A 73 -11.20 -11.03 -28.24
C ASP A 73 -9.74 -11.34 -27.85
N ASP A 74 -9.47 -11.84 -26.64
CA ASP A 74 -8.13 -12.37 -26.32
C ASP A 74 -7.97 -13.81 -26.85
N PRO A 75 -7.21 -14.04 -27.95
CA PRO A 75 -7.03 -15.36 -28.55
C PRO A 75 -6.16 -16.30 -27.71
N LEU A 76 -5.59 -15.85 -26.59
CA LEU A 76 -4.82 -16.66 -25.64
C LEU A 76 -5.65 -17.14 -24.43
N ARG A 77 -6.96 -16.88 -24.37
CA ARG A 77 -7.82 -17.51 -23.34
C ARG A 77 -7.82 -19.02 -23.57
N GLU A 78 -7.07 -19.73 -22.72
CA GLU A 78 -7.04 -21.19 -22.70
C GLU A 78 -8.45 -21.74 -22.50
N THR A 79 -8.81 -22.76 -23.28
CA THR A 79 -10.05 -23.53 -23.17
C THR A 79 -10.03 -24.46 -21.94
N GLY A 80 -9.78 -23.90 -20.76
CA GLY A 80 -9.92 -24.54 -19.46
C GLY A 80 -11.31 -24.31 -18.86
N GLU A 81 -11.48 -24.59 -17.57
CA GLU A 81 -12.67 -24.15 -16.82
C GLU A 81 -12.76 -22.62 -16.90
N GLU A 82 -13.64 -22.12 -17.76
CA GLU A 82 -13.76 -20.68 -17.95
C GLU A 82 -14.24 -20.04 -16.64
N PRO A 83 -13.52 -19.03 -16.10
CA PRO A 83 -14.01 -18.28 -14.96
C PRO A 83 -15.35 -17.66 -15.33
N SER A 84 -16.27 -17.62 -14.37
CA SER A 84 -17.55 -16.95 -14.56
C SER A 84 -17.32 -15.51 -15.01
N ALA A 85 -18.29 -14.94 -15.74
CA ALA A 85 -18.20 -13.54 -16.18
C ALA A 85 -17.98 -12.55 -15.03
N ALA A 86 -18.43 -12.89 -13.81
CA ALA A 86 -18.18 -12.10 -12.61
C ALA A 86 -16.72 -12.21 -12.15
N GLU A 87 -16.15 -13.42 -12.10
CA GLU A 87 -14.75 -13.66 -11.75
C GLU A 87 -13.80 -13.02 -12.76
N ALA A 88 -14.08 -13.14 -14.05
CA ALA A 88 -13.29 -12.49 -15.09
C ALA A 88 -13.27 -10.96 -14.96
N ARG A 89 -14.42 -10.34 -14.63
CA ARG A 89 -14.49 -8.89 -14.37
C ARG A 89 -13.72 -8.50 -13.11
N GLN A 90 -13.78 -9.33 -12.07
CA GLN A 90 -13.05 -9.08 -10.83
C GLN A 90 -11.54 -9.17 -11.05
N GLN A 91 -11.06 -10.21 -11.74
CA GLN A 91 -9.66 -10.36 -12.14
C GLN A 91 -9.17 -9.18 -12.98
N ALA A 92 -9.95 -8.73 -13.98
CA ALA A 92 -9.60 -7.54 -14.77
C ALA A 92 -9.49 -6.28 -13.92
N ALA A 93 -10.40 -6.09 -12.95
CA ALA A 93 -10.37 -5.02 -11.98
C ALA A 93 -9.08 -5.05 -11.12
N ASP A 94 -8.76 -6.20 -10.54
CA ASP A 94 -7.60 -6.34 -9.66
C ASP A 94 -6.28 -6.20 -10.44
N LEU A 95 -6.21 -6.73 -11.68
CA LEU A 95 -5.09 -6.50 -12.59
C LEU A 95 -4.90 -5.02 -12.94
N ALA A 96 -6.00 -4.27 -13.12
CA ALA A 96 -5.91 -2.84 -13.40
C ALA A 96 -5.38 -2.03 -12.20
N VAL A 97 -5.82 -2.38 -10.98
CA VAL A 97 -5.29 -1.76 -9.75
C VAL A 97 -3.84 -2.18 -9.53
N TRP A 98 -3.49 -3.44 -9.80
CA TRP A 98 -2.11 -3.93 -9.71
C TRP A 98 -1.19 -3.17 -10.67
N ALA A 99 -1.59 -2.98 -11.93
CA ALA A 99 -0.81 -2.23 -12.91
C ALA A 99 -0.63 -0.75 -12.52
N LEU A 100 -1.66 -0.12 -11.94
CA LEU A 100 -1.57 1.23 -11.39
C LEU A 100 -0.57 1.29 -10.22
N ALA A 101 -0.65 0.33 -9.31
CA ALA A 101 0.24 0.26 -8.17
C ALA A 101 1.70 0.01 -8.59
N GLU A 102 1.92 -0.82 -9.61
CA GLU A 102 3.24 -1.06 -10.21
C GLU A 102 3.84 0.20 -10.84
N GLU A 103 3.05 0.95 -11.61
CA GLU A 103 3.44 2.23 -12.18
C GLU A 103 3.96 3.19 -11.08
N LEU A 104 3.19 3.31 -10.00
CA LEU A 104 3.49 4.25 -8.90
C LEU A 104 4.58 3.75 -7.94
N ALA A 105 4.76 2.43 -7.80
CA ALA A 105 5.81 1.84 -6.97
C ALA A 105 7.22 2.15 -7.49
N GLY A 106 7.35 2.49 -8.78
CA GLY A 106 8.58 3.01 -9.37
C GLY A 106 9.06 4.33 -8.75
N HIS A 107 8.16 5.09 -8.08
CA HIS A 107 8.53 6.33 -7.42
C HIS A 107 9.38 6.05 -6.15
N PRO A 108 10.61 6.59 -6.02
CA PRO A 108 11.51 6.25 -4.90
C PRO A 108 10.96 6.50 -3.49
N ARG A 109 10.00 7.43 -3.35
CA ARG A 109 9.33 7.76 -2.09
C ARG A 109 7.97 7.06 -1.91
N GLY A 110 7.49 6.32 -2.90
CA GLY A 110 6.21 5.63 -2.86
C GLY A 110 6.32 4.36 -2.05
N TRP A 111 5.80 4.36 -0.83
CA TRP A 111 5.61 3.17 0.00
C TRP A 111 4.17 2.66 -0.10
N TYR A 112 3.18 3.54 -0.20
CA TYR A 112 1.77 3.12 -0.25
C TYR A 112 1.43 2.26 -1.47
N PRO A 113 1.90 2.57 -2.70
CA PRO A 113 1.69 1.69 -3.85
C PRO A 113 2.34 0.31 -3.67
N LEU A 114 3.46 0.21 -2.93
CA LEU A 114 4.07 -1.09 -2.60
C LEU A 114 3.24 -1.88 -1.58
N VAL A 115 2.58 -1.21 -0.64
CA VAL A 115 1.61 -1.83 0.28
C VAL A 115 0.45 -2.42 -0.52
N GLU A 116 -0.10 -1.67 -1.47
CA GLU A 116 -1.19 -2.13 -2.35
C GLU A 116 -0.76 -3.32 -3.23
N LEU A 117 0.43 -3.27 -3.84
CA LEU A 117 0.97 -4.42 -4.57
C LEU A 117 1.15 -5.63 -3.65
N GLY A 118 1.64 -5.43 -2.42
CA GLY A 118 1.77 -6.48 -1.43
C GLY A 118 0.42 -7.14 -1.14
N ARG A 119 -0.62 -6.35 -0.91
CA ARG A 119 -1.98 -6.84 -0.67
C ARG A 119 -2.53 -7.64 -1.85
N LEU A 120 -2.39 -7.12 -3.07
CA LEU A 120 -2.91 -7.76 -4.28
C LEU A 120 -2.14 -9.04 -4.65
N SER A 121 -0.85 -9.11 -4.34
CA SER A 121 -0.03 -10.28 -4.65
C SER A 121 -0.15 -11.42 -3.64
N LEU A 122 -0.85 -11.22 -2.52
CA LEU A 122 -0.75 -12.15 -1.39
C LEU A 122 -1.32 -13.54 -1.66
N ALA A 123 -2.36 -13.65 -2.50
CA ALA A 123 -2.97 -14.93 -2.84
C ALA A 123 -2.09 -15.75 -3.81
N ASP A 124 -1.43 -15.08 -4.76
CA ASP A 124 -0.74 -15.74 -5.87
C ASP A 124 0.79 -15.81 -5.68
N ASP A 125 1.39 -14.84 -4.98
CA ASP A 125 2.82 -14.70 -4.72
C ASP A 125 3.06 -14.17 -3.29
N PRO A 126 2.84 -14.99 -2.24
CA PRO A 126 3.04 -14.56 -0.84
C PRO A 126 4.48 -14.09 -0.57
N GLU A 127 5.48 -14.74 -1.15
CA GLU A 127 6.88 -14.38 -0.94
C GLU A 127 7.20 -13.01 -1.57
N GLY A 128 6.71 -12.76 -2.79
CA GLY A 128 6.86 -11.46 -3.42
C GLY A 128 5.98 -10.38 -2.79
N ALA A 129 4.84 -10.72 -2.20
CA ALA A 129 4.07 -9.80 -1.37
C ALA A 129 4.93 -9.33 -0.18
N VAL A 130 5.53 -10.26 0.57
CA VAL A 130 6.43 -9.93 1.68
C VAL A 130 7.61 -9.05 1.24
N ARG A 131 8.28 -9.37 0.11
CA ARG A 131 9.38 -8.53 -0.42
C ARG A 131 8.95 -7.08 -0.72
N ARG A 132 7.74 -6.91 -1.27
CA ARG A 132 7.18 -5.58 -1.57
C ARG A 132 6.85 -4.83 -0.28
N LEU A 133 6.25 -5.50 0.71
CA LEU A 133 5.97 -4.93 2.03
C LEU A 133 7.25 -4.54 2.79
N THR A 134 8.31 -5.36 2.72
CA THR A 134 9.64 -4.99 3.24
C THR A 134 10.15 -3.72 2.60
N THR A 135 10.09 -3.62 1.27
CA THR A 135 10.51 -2.40 0.55
C THR A 135 9.66 -1.19 0.95
N ALA A 136 8.35 -1.37 1.18
CA ALA A 136 7.46 -0.31 1.65
C ALA A 136 7.89 0.19 3.04
N ALA A 137 8.14 -0.72 3.97
CA ALA A 137 8.62 -0.41 5.32
C ALA A 137 9.95 0.36 5.32
N GLU A 138 10.87 0.03 4.40
CA GLU A 138 12.15 0.73 4.27
C GLU A 138 12.00 2.17 3.73
N ARG A 139 10.97 2.42 2.92
CA ARG A 139 10.69 3.76 2.34
C ARG A 139 9.91 4.67 3.28
N ASP A 140 9.32 4.14 4.35
CA ASP A 140 8.55 4.91 5.31
C ASP A 140 9.23 4.97 6.70
N PRO A 141 9.95 6.07 7.00
CA PRO A 141 10.65 6.21 8.28
C PRO A 141 9.70 6.34 9.49
N GLN A 142 8.40 6.59 9.27
CA GLN A 142 7.42 6.70 10.35
C GLN A 142 6.81 5.34 10.73
N GLY A 143 7.08 4.28 9.96
CA GLY A 143 6.57 2.94 10.23
C GLY A 143 5.08 2.72 9.97
N ARG A 144 4.38 3.64 9.30
CA ARG A 144 2.99 3.43 8.83
C ARG A 144 2.93 2.30 7.81
N ALA A 145 3.84 2.28 6.83
CA ALA A 145 3.94 1.20 5.86
C ALA A 145 4.21 -0.16 6.53
N LEU A 146 5.01 -0.15 7.61
CA LEU A 146 5.30 -1.35 8.39
C LEU A 146 4.06 -1.82 9.15
N ALA A 147 3.33 -0.92 9.82
CA ALA A 147 2.08 -1.24 10.51
C ALA A 147 1.06 -1.86 9.55
N GLU A 148 0.82 -1.21 8.40
CA GLU A 148 -0.06 -1.70 7.34
C GLU A 148 0.38 -3.08 6.81
N GLY A 149 1.66 -3.26 6.52
CA GLY A 149 2.20 -4.53 6.04
C GLY A 149 2.03 -5.69 7.04
N ILE A 150 2.25 -5.44 8.33
CA ILE A 150 1.99 -6.44 9.39
C ILE A 150 0.49 -6.72 9.47
N GLY A 151 -0.36 -5.69 9.40
CA GLY A 151 -1.81 -5.81 9.37
C GLY A 151 -2.30 -6.72 8.23
N ILE A 152 -1.86 -6.46 7.00
CA ILE A 152 -2.20 -7.25 5.80
C ILE A 152 -1.82 -8.73 5.98
N LEU A 153 -0.60 -9.01 6.46
CA LEU A 153 -0.15 -10.39 6.65
C LEU A 153 -0.95 -11.10 7.75
N ARG A 154 -1.29 -10.41 8.83
CA ARG A 154 -2.15 -10.95 9.90
C ARG A 154 -3.55 -11.29 9.40
N GLU A 155 -4.19 -10.36 8.69
CA GLU A 155 -5.54 -10.54 8.14
C GLU A 155 -5.62 -11.71 7.15
N ALA A 156 -4.51 -12.00 6.46
CA ALA A 156 -4.39 -13.15 5.57
C ALA A 156 -4.04 -14.47 6.28
N GLY A 157 -3.94 -14.48 7.61
CA GLY A 157 -3.59 -15.68 8.37
C GLY A 157 -2.12 -16.06 8.29
N LEU A 158 -1.23 -15.09 8.04
CA LEU A 158 0.23 -15.24 7.96
C LEU A 158 0.94 -14.53 9.14
N PRO A 159 0.64 -14.88 10.40
CA PRO A 159 1.16 -14.15 11.57
C PRO A 159 2.67 -14.36 11.77
N VAL A 160 3.25 -15.46 11.27
CA VAL A 160 4.70 -15.72 11.37
C VAL A 160 5.47 -14.80 10.43
N GLU A 161 4.99 -14.63 9.21
CA GLU A 161 5.51 -13.68 8.22
C GLU A 161 5.35 -12.25 8.71
N ALA A 162 4.20 -11.93 9.32
CA ALA A 162 3.94 -10.63 9.94
C ALA A 162 4.97 -10.30 11.04
N LEU A 163 5.29 -11.26 11.91
CA LEU A 163 6.37 -11.13 12.90
C LEU A 163 7.73 -10.96 12.24
N GLY A 164 8.04 -11.75 11.20
CA GLY A 164 9.30 -11.65 10.47
C GLY A 164 9.52 -10.26 9.88
N LEU A 165 8.49 -9.69 9.24
CA LEU A 165 8.50 -8.33 8.72
C LEU A 165 8.68 -7.29 9.85
N GLY A 166 7.91 -7.41 10.93
CA GLY A 166 7.97 -6.45 12.03
C GLY A 166 9.30 -6.45 12.79
N LEU A 167 9.83 -7.62 13.15
CA LEU A 167 11.07 -7.75 13.93
C LEU A 167 12.31 -7.24 13.19
N GLY A 168 12.35 -7.36 11.85
CA GLY A 168 13.47 -6.88 11.05
C GLY A 168 13.52 -5.35 10.91
N HIS A 169 12.38 -4.67 11.06
CA HIS A 169 12.23 -3.27 10.66
C HIS A 169 11.70 -2.35 11.77
N TRP A 170 11.16 -2.87 12.88
CA TRP A 170 10.56 -2.04 13.91
C TRP A 170 11.61 -1.23 14.69
N ARG A 171 11.40 0.09 14.72
CA ARG A 171 12.17 1.04 15.54
C ARG A 171 11.24 1.71 16.52
N VAL A 172 11.17 1.16 17.73
CA VAL A 172 10.22 1.59 18.79
C VAL A 172 10.22 3.10 19.04
N ARG A 173 11.34 3.78 18.89
CA ARG A 173 11.45 5.23 19.18
C ARG A 173 11.05 6.12 18.00
N ASP A 174 11.07 5.59 16.78
CA ASP A 174 10.90 6.35 15.54
C ASP A 174 9.55 6.06 14.87
N HIS A 175 9.02 4.84 15.05
CA HIS A 175 7.81 4.37 14.40
C HIS A 175 6.57 4.57 15.26
N THR A 176 5.41 4.65 14.62
CA THR A 176 4.12 4.76 15.32
C THR A 176 3.88 3.59 16.29
N PRO A 177 3.15 3.82 17.41
CA PRO A 177 2.78 2.75 18.34
C PRO A 177 2.00 1.60 17.70
N ASP A 178 1.29 1.86 16.60
CA ASP A 178 0.53 0.85 15.85
C ASP A 178 1.39 -0.31 15.34
N VAL A 179 2.69 -0.08 15.04
CA VAL A 179 3.59 -1.19 14.70
C VAL A 179 3.70 -2.19 15.86
N GLY A 180 3.88 -1.67 17.08
CA GLY A 180 3.94 -2.49 18.28
C GLY A 180 2.61 -3.18 18.58
N ARG A 181 1.48 -2.47 18.40
CA ARG A 181 0.13 -3.04 18.50
C ARG A 181 -0.02 -4.27 17.58
N HIS A 182 0.35 -4.13 16.31
CA HIS A 182 0.27 -5.23 15.35
C HIS A 182 1.25 -6.36 15.66
N LEU A 183 2.45 -6.08 16.17
CA LEU A 183 3.40 -7.11 16.62
C LEU A 183 2.86 -7.93 17.80
N VAL A 184 2.23 -7.29 18.79
CA VAL A 184 1.57 -8.00 19.90
C VAL A 184 0.50 -8.94 19.37
N TYR A 185 -0.35 -8.45 18.47
CA TYR A 185 -1.39 -9.30 17.89
C TYR A 185 -0.85 -10.42 17.00
N ALA A 186 0.15 -10.15 16.17
CA ALA A 186 0.81 -11.18 15.36
C ALA A 186 1.41 -12.29 16.25
N ALA A 187 2.03 -11.91 17.38
CA ALA A 187 2.57 -12.87 18.34
C ALA A 187 1.47 -13.72 18.99
N ILE A 188 0.33 -13.13 19.36
CA ILE A 188 -0.83 -13.88 19.88
C ILE A 188 -1.36 -14.86 18.82
N GLU A 189 -1.54 -14.40 17.59
CA GLU A 189 -2.06 -15.20 16.46
C GLU A 189 -1.12 -16.34 16.07
N ALA A 190 0.20 -16.13 16.19
CA ALA A 190 1.20 -17.18 16.02
C ALA A 190 1.34 -18.12 17.24
N GLY A 191 0.54 -17.93 18.30
CA GLY A 191 0.62 -18.73 19.54
C GLY A 191 1.85 -18.43 20.41
N ARG A 192 2.56 -17.33 20.15
CA ARG A 192 3.80 -16.91 20.82
C ARG A 192 3.50 -15.88 21.92
N VAL A 193 2.65 -16.26 22.87
CA VAL A 193 2.11 -15.35 23.90
C VAL A 193 3.19 -14.70 24.77
N PHE A 194 4.30 -15.41 25.04
CA PHE A 194 5.44 -14.85 25.75
C PHE A 194 6.09 -13.67 24.99
N GLU A 195 6.21 -13.78 23.67
CA GLU A 195 6.75 -12.69 22.84
C GLU A 195 5.77 -11.53 22.70
N ALA A 196 4.46 -11.81 22.70
CA ALA A 196 3.44 -10.77 22.78
C ALA A 196 3.65 -9.86 24.01
N ARG A 197 3.98 -10.43 25.17
CA ARG A 197 4.35 -9.63 26.35
C ARG A 197 5.62 -8.82 26.14
N GLN A 198 6.66 -9.42 25.55
CA GLN A 198 7.91 -8.70 25.27
C GLN A 198 7.71 -7.52 24.31
N HIS A 199 6.85 -7.67 23.31
CA HIS A 199 6.50 -6.58 22.39
C HIS A 199 5.73 -5.47 23.09
N LEU A 200 4.78 -5.81 23.98
CA LEU A 200 4.08 -4.82 24.81
C LEU A 200 5.02 -4.09 25.76
N GLU A 201 5.95 -4.80 26.41
CA GLU A 201 6.99 -4.19 27.25
C GLU A 201 7.88 -3.24 26.43
N SER A 202 8.28 -3.68 25.24
CA SER A 202 9.08 -2.87 24.32
C SER A 202 8.35 -1.60 23.91
N LEU A 203 7.04 -1.67 23.66
CA LEU A 203 6.21 -0.51 23.33
C LEU A 203 6.26 0.58 24.42
N GLY A 204 6.47 0.20 25.69
CA GLY A 204 6.70 1.14 26.79
C GLY A 204 7.95 2.03 26.66
N MET A 205 8.86 1.72 25.72
CA MET A 205 10.02 2.57 25.40
C MET A 205 9.72 3.67 24.37
N HIS A 206 8.52 3.69 23.78
CA HIS A 206 8.11 4.69 22.79
C HIS A 206 8.01 6.08 23.45
N PRO A 207 8.45 7.16 22.78
CA PRO A 207 8.48 8.52 23.37
C PRO A 207 7.10 9.12 23.66
N ASP A 208 6.09 8.77 22.85
CA ASP A 208 4.70 9.16 23.11
C ASP A 208 4.03 8.17 24.08
N ALA A 209 4.19 8.44 25.38
CA ALA A 209 3.59 7.61 26.43
C ALA A 209 2.06 7.65 26.40
N ALA A 210 1.44 8.76 26.02
CA ALA A 210 -0.02 8.88 26.00
C ALA A 210 -0.65 7.97 24.94
N ALA A 211 -0.03 7.90 23.75
CA ALA A 211 -0.48 6.99 22.70
C ALA A 211 -0.28 5.52 23.09
N VAL A 212 0.80 5.18 23.80
CA VAL A 212 1.02 3.81 24.29
C VAL A 212 0.01 3.42 25.36
N GLU A 213 -0.25 4.28 26.33
CA GLU A 213 -1.22 3.99 27.40
C GLU A 213 -2.64 3.82 26.85
N ALA A 214 -3.02 4.53 25.78
CA ALA A 214 -4.29 4.31 25.10
C ALA A 214 -4.44 2.91 24.49
N LEU A 215 -3.33 2.24 24.16
CA LEU A 215 -3.30 0.88 23.60
C LEU A 215 -3.10 -0.19 24.67
N ARG A 216 -2.55 0.17 25.84
CA ARG A 216 -2.09 -0.78 26.86
C ARG A 216 -3.22 -1.71 27.33
N ASP A 217 -4.35 -1.14 27.74
CA ASP A 217 -5.47 -1.92 28.29
C ASP A 217 -6.00 -2.95 27.29
N GLU A 218 -6.14 -2.55 26.02
CA GLU A 218 -6.56 -3.43 24.91
C GLU A 218 -5.60 -4.61 24.75
N LEU A 219 -4.30 -4.33 24.70
CA LEU A 219 -3.26 -5.32 24.45
C LEU A 219 -3.06 -6.27 25.64
N GLU A 220 -3.09 -5.75 26.88
CA GLU A 220 -3.02 -6.56 28.09
C GLU A 220 -4.21 -7.53 28.18
N GLN A 221 -5.42 -7.05 27.86
CA GLN A 221 -6.60 -7.90 27.81
C GLN A 221 -6.46 -9.01 26.74
N ALA A 222 -5.99 -8.67 25.54
CA ALA A 222 -5.79 -9.63 24.46
C ALA A 222 -4.79 -10.73 24.85
N ILE A 223 -3.65 -10.35 25.45
CA ILE A 223 -2.64 -11.28 25.96
C ILE A 223 -3.25 -12.19 27.04
N ALA A 224 -3.95 -11.64 28.02
CA ALA A 224 -4.56 -12.41 29.10
C ALA A 224 -5.60 -13.43 28.60
N VAL A 225 -6.36 -13.09 27.55
CA VAL A 225 -7.26 -14.04 26.88
C VAL A 225 -6.47 -15.18 26.23
N ALA A 226 -5.37 -14.88 25.56
CA ALA A 226 -4.52 -15.88 24.92
C ALA A 226 -3.87 -16.83 25.94
N GLU A 227 -3.35 -16.32 27.07
CA GLU A 227 -2.75 -17.12 28.13
C GLU A 227 -3.70 -18.17 28.72
N ARG A 228 -4.97 -17.80 28.90
CA ARG A 228 -6.01 -18.72 29.37
C ARG A 228 -6.32 -19.83 28.38
N ARG A 229 -6.19 -19.56 27.06
CA ARG A 229 -6.39 -20.58 26.02
C ARG A 229 -5.25 -21.59 25.97
N THR A 230 -4.02 -21.16 26.23
CA THR A 230 -2.84 -22.04 26.23
C THR A 230 -2.71 -22.89 27.50
N SER A 231 -3.35 -22.46 28.60
CA SER A 231 -3.31 -23.17 29.90
C SER A 231 -4.38 -24.26 30.07
N ASN A 232 -5.33 -24.36 29.15
CA ASN A 232 -6.37 -25.40 29.08
C ASN A 232 -6.02 -26.44 28.02
#